data_AF-A0A956KNN6-F1
#
_entry.id   AF-A0A956KNN6-F1
#
_cell.length_a   1.000
_cell.length_b   1.000
_cell.length_c   1.000
_cell.angle_alpha   90.00
_cell.angle_beta   90.00
_cell.angle_gamma   90.00
#
_symmetry.space_group_name_H-M   'P 1'
#
loop_
_entity.id
_entity.type
_entity.pdbx_description
1 polymer ?
#
loop_
_entity_poly.entity_id
_entity_poly.type
_entity_poly.pdbx_seq_one_letter_code
_entity_poly.pdbx_strand_id
1 'polypeptide(L)'
;NRYLIRTVHEAKVAEELGEIIVRQGAGAGGRVGGELRLRDIASRIERTAVEREELSLVGQREAIELAVFREGDANTVLVADAVLERVAALQKTLPEGHELVVLSNQAGFIDAAIMEVALNTLIGGGLAILVLLFFLRDLRSTLVIGVAIPISLLVSFVPLTALGVSLNLMSLGGLALGVGMLVDNSIVTLEAIARIREGLLAKGEVAGSRVRSAIEGTSEIAGSVVASTLTTVAVFFPMAFVEGVAGQLIRDLAYAVSFSILSSMVVSLTLVPVLQALGDDAGEPQADADARSKRSALAYLAAIPALLWLPIRLAVRGLGWLLELLSRPLTWTWEKLEAQYPKLLRGALRVRVPVLLLSVGLCAAVFWSGRDLGRTLLPEVRQGEIYVQLELPQGTALEHTTA
;
A
#
# COMPACT_ATOMS: atom_id res chain seq x y z
N ASN A 1 -36.11 50.23 -23.38
CA ASN A 1 -36.97 49.04 -23.31
C ASN A 1 -36.60 48.04 -24.37
N ARG A 2 -36.00 46.90 -23.99
CA ARG A 2 -35.87 45.73 -24.87
C ARG A 2 -36.81 44.66 -24.31
N TYR A 3 -37.74 44.17 -25.14
CA TYR A 3 -38.66 43.08 -24.79
C TYR A 3 -38.18 41.80 -25.46
N LEU A 4 -38.21 40.69 -24.72
CA LEU A 4 -37.90 39.37 -25.24
C LEU A 4 -39.19 38.79 -25.85
N ILE A 5 -39.24 38.66 -27.18
CA ILE A 5 -40.35 38.00 -27.86
C ILE A 5 -40.01 36.52 -27.95
N ARG A 6 -40.76 35.68 -27.22
CA ARG A 6 -40.65 34.22 -27.30
C ARG A 6 -41.77 33.71 -28.20
N THR A 7 -41.42 33.13 -29.34
CA THR A 7 -42.35 32.36 -30.15
C THR A 7 -42.51 30.96 -29.57
N VAL A 8 -43.68 30.35 -29.76
CA VAL A 8 -43.93 28.97 -29.33
C VAL A 8 -43.07 28.06 -30.20
N HIS A 9 -42.12 27.37 -29.59
CA HIS A 9 -41.27 26.41 -30.27
C HIS A 9 -41.42 25.08 -29.55
N GLU A 10 -41.81 24.07 -30.34
CA GLU A 10 -41.93 22.66 -30.00
C GLU A 10 -43.18 22.25 -29.19
N ALA A 11 -43.87 21.23 -29.69
CA ALA A 11 -44.98 20.59 -29.02
C ALA A 11 -44.45 19.79 -27.82
N LYS A 12 -45.06 19.97 -26.65
CA LYS A 12 -44.59 19.36 -25.39
C LYS A 12 -45.36 18.12 -24.99
N VAL A 13 -46.54 17.94 -25.57
CA VAL A 13 -47.44 16.83 -25.26
C VAL A 13 -47.92 16.20 -26.56
N ALA A 14 -48.20 14.89 -26.53
CA ALA A 14 -48.58 14.13 -27.70
C ALA A 14 -49.86 14.68 -28.37
N GLU A 15 -50.79 15.23 -27.59
CA GLU A 15 -52.00 15.86 -28.13
C GLU A 15 -51.70 17.10 -28.99
N GLU A 16 -50.70 17.90 -28.62
CA GLU A 16 -50.29 19.09 -29.40
C GLU A 16 -49.72 18.70 -30.77
N LEU A 17 -49.04 17.56 -30.85
CA LEU A 17 -48.59 17.00 -32.13
C LEU A 17 -49.77 16.57 -33.00
N GLY A 18 -50.85 16.07 -32.41
CA GLY A 18 -52.08 15.68 -33.12
C GLY A 18 -52.79 16.83 -33.81
N GLU A 19 -52.62 18.06 -33.32
CA GLU A 19 -53.21 19.28 -33.90
C GLU A 19 -52.39 19.86 -35.05
N ILE A 20 -51.22 19.30 -35.36
CA ILE A 20 -50.39 19.73 -36.49
C ILE A 20 -51.18 19.55 -37.79
N ILE A 21 -51.31 20.64 -38.54
CA ILE A 21 -51.99 20.65 -39.84
C ILE A 21 -51.06 20.02 -40.88
N VAL A 22 -51.45 18.86 -41.41
CA VAL A 22 -50.69 18.13 -42.44
C VAL A 22 -51.06 18.61 -43.84
N ARG A 23 -52.33 19.02 -44.03
CA ARG A 23 -52.81 19.57 -45.30
C ARG A 23 -53.99 20.51 -45.08
N GLN A 24 -53.94 21.69 -45.69
CA GLN A 24 -55.11 22.54 -45.89
C GLN A 24 -55.71 22.25 -47.27
N GLY A 25 -57.00 21.91 -47.32
CA GLY A 25 -57.71 21.75 -48.58
C GLY A 25 -57.92 23.10 -49.28
N ALA A 26 -57.52 23.21 -50.55
CA ALA A 26 -57.97 24.33 -51.39
C ALA A 26 -59.43 24.09 -51.80
N GLY A 27 -60.37 24.81 -51.18
CA GLY A 27 -61.77 24.73 -51.59
C GLY A 27 -61.99 25.45 -52.93
N ALA A 28 -62.73 24.83 -53.84
CA ALA A 28 -63.15 25.49 -55.06
C ALA A 28 -64.11 26.64 -54.74
N GLY A 29 -63.82 27.85 -55.24
CA GLY A 29 -64.70 29.02 -55.11
C GLY A 29 -64.56 29.85 -53.83
N GLY A 30 -63.37 29.88 -53.20
CA GLY A 30 -63.09 30.80 -52.08
C GLY A 30 -63.66 30.38 -50.72
N ARG A 31 -64.13 29.14 -50.57
CA ARG A 31 -64.46 28.55 -49.28
C ARG A 31 -63.25 27.81 -48.72
N VAL A 32 -62.96 27.99 -47.43
CA VAL A 32 -61.89 27.26 -46.72
C VAL A 32 -62.19 25.76 -46.83
N GLY A 33 -61.34 25.01 -47.54
CA GLY A 33 -61.43 23.55 -47.57
C GLY A 33 -61.00 22.98 -46.23
N GLY A 34 -61.55 21.82 -45.85
CA GLY A 34 -61.28 21.20 -44.55
C GLY A 34 -59.79 21.06 -44.26
N GLU A 35 -59.44 21.20 -42.98
CA GLU A 35 -58.09 20.95 -42.48
C GLU A 35 -57.93 19.47 -42.20
N LEU A 36 -56.84 18.87 -42.68
CA LEU A 36 -56.42 17.53 -42.30
C LEU A 36 -55.31 17.64 -41.26
N ARG A 37 -55.59 17.19 -40.05
CA ARG A 37 -54.67 17.22 -38.91
C ARG A 37 -53.95 15.87 -38.76
N LEU A 38 -52.82 15.85 -38.06
CA LEU A 38 -52.03 14.63 -37.86
C LEU A 38 -52.86 13.53 -37.19
N ARG A 39 -53.74 13.88 -36.25
CA ARG A 39 -54.68 12.94 -35.60
C ARG A 39 -55.65 12.26 -36.57
N ASP A 40 -55.92 12.85 -37.73
CA ASP A 40 -56.88 12.31 -38.70
C ASP A 40 -56.25 11.20 -39.58
N ILE A 41 -54.91 11.09 -39.57
CA ILE A 41 -54.15 10.12 -40.38
C ILE A 41 -53.26 9.18 -39.54
N ALA A 42 -52.94 9.54 -38.30
CA ALA A 42 -52.17 8.71 -37.39
C ALA A 42 -53.08 7.78 -36.57
N SER A 43 -52.75 6.50 -36.53
CA SER A 43 -53.50 5.49 -35.75
C SER A 43 -53.30 5.64 -34.23
N ARG A 44 -52.14 6.17 -33.81
CA ARG A 44 -51.80 6.41 -32.41
C ARG A 44 -50.76 7.53 -32.32
N ILE A 45 -51.06 8.57 -31.54
CA ILE A 45 -50.11 9.65 -31.23
C ILE A 45 -49.92 9.62 -29.73
N GLU A 46 -48.81 9.03 -29.30
CA GLU A 46 -48.49 8.91 -27.89
C GLU A 46 -46.99 9.08 -27.69
N ARG A 47 -46.63 9.48 -26.48
CA ARG A 47 -45.25 9.46 -26.06
C ARG A 47 -44.89 8.02 -25.74
N THR A 48 -44.26 7.33 -26.68
CA THR A 48 -43.70 6.01 -26.47
C THR A 48 -42.20 6.09 -26.20
N ALA A 49 -41.65 5.03 -25.61
CA ALA A 49 -40.19 4.85 -25.57
C ALA A 49 -39.70 4.55 -27.00
N VAL A 50 -38.49 5.03 -27.31
CA VAL A 50 -37.77 4.62 -28.52
C VAL A 50 -37.62 3.10 -28.51
N GLU A 51 -37.61 2.48 -29.69
CA GLU A 51 -37.37 1.05 -29.86
C GLU A 51 -36.10 0.65 -29.08
N ARG A 52 -36.23 -0.35 -28.20
CA ARG A 52 -35.18 -0.69 -27.22
C ARG A 52 -34.10 -1.51 -27.92
N GLU A 53 -32.90 -0.96 -28.03
CA GLU A 53 -31.73 -1.66 -28.59
C GLU A 53 -30.90 -2.39 -27.52
N GLU A 54 -31.05 -2.02 -26.25
CA GLU A 54 -30.31 -2.56 -25.11
C GLU A 54 -31.27 -2.89 -23.95
N LEU A 55 -31.02 -4.03 -23.28
CA LEU A 55 -31.72 -4.45 -22.08
C LEU A 55 -30.71 -4.84 -21.00
N SER A 56 -30.68 -4.09 -19.90
CA SER A 56 -29.85 -4.39 -18.73
C SER A 56 -30.70 -5.01 -17.63
N LEU A 57 -30.24 -6.14 -17.08
CA LEU A 57 -30.95 -6.90 -16.04
C LEU A 57 -30.03 -7.12 -14.84
N VAL A 58 -30.53 -6.85 -13.63
CA VAL A 58 -29.84 -7.16 -12.36
C VAL A 58 -30.73 -8.12 -11.57
N GLY A 59 -30.27 -9.35 -11.34
CA GLY A 59 -31.04 -10.36 -10.61
C GLY A 59 -32.43 -10.64 -11.21
N GLN A 60 -32.53 -10.64 -12.55
CA GLN A 60 -33.78 -10.78 -13.34
C GLN A 60 -34.75 -9.59 -13.29
N ARG A 61 -34.35 -8.45 -12.75
CA ARG A 61 -35.14 -7.20 -12.78
C ARG A 61 -34.55 -6.23 -13.79
N GLU A 62 -35.40 -5.53 -14.55
CA GLU A 62 -34.97 -4.42 -15.41
C GLU A 62 -34.23 -3.38 -14.57
N ALA A 63 -33.05 -3.00 -15.03
CA ALA A 63 -32.19 -2.04 -14.35
C ALA A 63 -31.66 -1.02 -15.36
N ILE A 64 -31.28 0.14 -14.84
CA ILE A 64 -30.53 1.14 -15.60
C ILE A 64 -29.12 1.15 -15.02
N GLU A 65 -28.13 0.88 -15.85
CA GLU A 65 -26.74 0.96 -15.46
C GLU A 65 -26.26 2.41 -15.51
N LEU A 66 -25.58 2.85 -14.46
CA LEU A 66 -24.94 4.16 -14.37
C LEU A 66 -23.45 3.98 -14.10
N ALA A 67 -22.64 4.07 -15.15
CA ALA A 67 -21.19 4.03 -15.04
C ALA A 67 -20.66 5.41 -14.62
N VAL A 68 -19.98 5.47 -13.46
CA VAL A 68 -19.36 6.70 -12.95
C VAL A 68 -17.85 6.58 -13.07
N PHE A 69 -17.25 7.50 -13.83
CA PHE A 69 -15.81 7.59 -14.01
C PHE A 69 -15.25 8.76 -13.21
N ARG A 70 -14.14 8.55 -12.51
CA ARG A 70 -13.40 9.61 -11.84
C ARG A 70 -12.70 10.51 -12.87
N GLU A 71 -12.53 11.78 -12.53
CA GLU A 71 -11.62 12.66 -13.27
C GLU A 71 -10.15 12.25 -13.03
N GLY A 72 -9.27 12.54 -14.00
CA GLY A 72 -7.91 11.96 -14.06
C GLY A 72 -7.07 12.12 -12.79
N ASP A 73 -7.13 13.29 -12.15
CA ASP A 73 -6.34 13.61 -10.94
C ASP A 73 -7.10 13.38 -9.62
N ALA A 74 -8.35 12.93 -9.69
CA ALA A 74 -9.17 12.72 -8.51
C ALA A 74 -8.81 11.41 -7.80
N ASN A 75 -8.78 11.42 -6.46
CA ASN A 75 -8.56 10.23 -5.65
C ASN A 75 -9.77 9.30 -5.76
N THR A 76 -9.55 8.07 -6.22
CA THR A 76 -10.60 7.06 -6.44
C THR A 76 -11.43 6.78 -5.19
N VAL A 77 -10.80 6.66 -4.02
CA VAL A 77 -11.48 6.35 -2.75
C VAL A 77 -12.38 7.52 -2.33
N LEU A 78 -11.85 8.74 -2.34
CA LEU A 78 -12.63 9.93 -1.97
C LEU A 78 -13.84 10.17 -2.89
N VAL A 79 -13.66 9.95 -4.20
CA VAL A 79 -14.77 10.06 -5.17
C VAL A 79 -15.80 8.97 -4.92
N ALA A 80 -15.37 7.72 -4.71
CA ALA A 80 -16.29 6.62 -4.43
C ALA A 80 -17.10 6.85 -3.15
N ASP A 81 -16.46 7.30 -2.07
CA ASP A 81 -17.14 7.63 -0.80
C ASP A 81 -18.21 8.72 -1.00
N ALA A 82 -17.86 9.79 -1.72
CA ALA A 82 -18.80 10.87 -2.03
C ALA A 82 -19.98 10.41 -2.90
N VAL A 83 -19.73 9.52 -3.87
CA VAL A 83 -20.78 8.93 -4.70
C VAL A 83 -21.67 8.01 -3.88
N LEU A 84 -21.11 7.14 -3.03
CA LEU A 84 -21.85 6.24 -2.16
C LEU A 84 -22.73 7.01 -1.16
N GLU A 85 -22.23 8.10 -0.59
CA GLU A 85 -23.01 8.99 0.27
C GLU A 85 -24.19 9.60 -0.50
N ARG A 86 -23.97 10.03 -1.74
CA ARG A 86 -25.03 10.58 -2.59
C ARG A 86 -26.05 9.53 -3.01
N VAL A 87 -25.62 8.31 -3.34
CA VAL A 87 -26.48 7.16 -3.64
C VAL A 87 -27.34 6.82 -2.43
N ALA A 88 -26.77 6.77 -1.22
CA ALA A 88 -27.53 6.54 0.01
C ALA A 88 -28.57 7.64 0.29
N ALA A 89 -28.25 8.89 -0.06
CA ALA A 89 -29.20 10.00 0.03
C ALA A 89 -30.33 9.89 -1.01
N LEU A 90 -30.01 9.54 -2.25
CA LEU A 90 -30.98 9.38 -3.35
C LEU A 90 -31.90 8.18 -3.14
N GLN A 91 -31.39 7.10 -2.57
CA GLN A 91 -32.15 5.90 -2.22
C GLN A 91 -33.38 6.23 -1.37
N LYS A 92 -33.29 7.23 -0.49
CA LYS A 92 -34.40 7.68 0.39
C LYS A 92 -35.47 8.50 -0.35
N THR A 93 -35.14 9.04 -1.52
CA THR A 93 -36.03 9.87 -2.33
C THR A 93 -36.68 9.11 -3.48
N LEU A 94 -36.30 7.86 -3.70
CA LEU A 94 -36.82 7.04 -4.79
C LEU A 94 -38.28 6.62 -4.53
N PRO A 95 -39.11 6.52 -5.59
CA PRO A 95 -40.45 5.97 -5.50
C PRO A 95 -40.44 4.50 -5.03
N GLU A 96 -41.54 4.06 -4.43
CA GLU A 96 -41.71 2.66 -4.02
C GLU A 96 -41.41 1.69 -5.18
N GLY A 97 -40.73 0.58 -4.87
CA GLY A 97 -40.34 -0.44 -5.85
C GLY A 97 -39.03 -0.19 -6.60
N HIS A 98 -38.34 0.93 -6.35
CA HIS A 98 -37.05 1.23 -6.98
C HIS A 98 -35.90 1.10 -5.96
N GLU A 99 -34.78 0.55 -6.41
CA GLU A 99 -33.59 0.33 -5.57
C GLU A 99 -32.32 0.66 -6.36
N LEU A 100 -31.36 1.34 -5.74
CA LEU A 100 -30.01 1.53 -6.25
C LEU A 100 -29.12 0.45 -5.65
N VAL A 101 -28.57 -0.38 -6.52
CA VAL A 101 -27.61 -1.43 -6.16
C VAL A 101 -26.26 -1.05 -6.74
N VAL A 102 -25.22 -1.08 -5.91
CA VAL A 102 -23.83 -0.88 -6.37
C VAL A 102 -23.34 -2.20 -6.95
N LEU A 103 -23.11 -2.23 -8.25
CA LEU A 103 -22.65 -3.44 -8.95
C LEU A 103 -21.14 -3.63 -8.80
N SER A 104 -20.35 -2.57 -9.02
CA SER A 104 -18.89 -2.60 -8.91
C SER A 104 -18.36 -1.34 -8.25
N ASN A 105 -17.35 -1.49 -7.39
CA ASN A 105 -16.67 -0.38 -6.71
C ASN A 105 -15.18 -0.67 -6.55
N GLN A 106 -14.36 0.02 -7.34
CA GLN A 106 -12.91 -0.15 -7.31
C GLN A 106 -12.27 0.37 -6.00
N ALA A 107 -12.89 1.31 -5.30
CA ALA A 107 -12.36 1.84 -4.04
C ALA A 107 -12.27 0.75 -2.96
N GLY A 108 -13.27 -0.15 -2.88
CA GLY A 108 -13.25 -1.24 -1.92
C GLY A 108 -12.04 -2.17 -2.08
N PHE A 109 -11.55 -2.36 -3.31
CA PHE A 109 -10.33 -3.11 -3.57
C PHE A 109 -9.08 -2.36 -3.11
N ILE A 110 -9.02 -1.04 -3.32
CA ILE A 110 -7.93 -0.19 -2.86
C ILE A 110 -7.88 -0.16 -1.32
N ASP A 111 -9.02 0.02 -0.66
CA ASP A 111 -9.11 0.01 0.81
C ASP A 111 -8.69 -1.33 1.39
N ALA A 112 -9.11 -2.44 0.78
CA ALA A 112 -8.68 -3.78 1.17
C ALA A 112 -7.16 -3.94 1.00
N ALA A 113 -6.58 -3.47 -0.10
CA ALA A 113 -5.13 -3.52 -0.32
C ALA A 113 -4.35 -2.63 0.67
N ILE A 114 -4.85 -1.44 1.01
CA ILE A 114 -4.25 -0.57 2.04
C ILE A 114 -4.30 -1.26 3.40
N MET A 115 -5.45 -1.83 3.76
CA MET A 115 -5.62 -2.59 5.00
C MET A 115 -4.67 -3.80 5.05
N GLU A 116 -4.50 -4.51 3.93
CA GLU A 116 -3.59 -5.63 3.81
C GLU A 116 -2.13 -5.20 3.98
N VAL A 117 -1.70 -4.09 3.37
CA VAL A 117 -0.36 -3.54 3.58
C VAL A 117 -0.15 -3.12 5.03
N ALA A 118 -1.14 -2.48 5.67
CA ALA A 118 -1.07 -2.12 7.08
C ALA A 118 -0.95 -3.36 7.98
N LEU A 119 -1.77 -4.38 7.73
CA LEU A 119 -1.76 -5.64 8.46
C LEU A 119 -0.46 -6.41 8.24
N ASN A 120 0.02 -6.50 7.01
CA ASN A 120 1.29 -7.14 6.67
C ASN A 120 2.48 -6.39 7.29
N THR A 121 2.43 -5.07 7.37
CA THR A 121 3.44 -4.27 8.09
C THR A 121 3.39 -4.55 9.59
N LEU A 122 2.20 -4.71 10.18
CA LEU A 122 2.04 -5.04 11.59
C LEU A 122 2.50 -6.47 11.92
N ILE A 123 2.08 -7.46 11.12
CA ILE A 123 2.45 -8.87 11.30
C ILE A 123 3.93 -9.06 10.98
N GLY A 124 4.39 -8.59 9.82
CA GLY A 124 5.79 -8.67 9.40
C GLY A 124 6.71 -7.90 10.35
N GLY A 125 6.33 -6.70 10.75
CA GLY A 125 7.04 -5.92 11.77
C GLY A 125 7.05 -6.61 13.13
N GLY A 126 5.93 -7.20 13.56
CA GLY A 126 5.83 -7.98 14.79
C GLY A 126 6.71 -9.23 14.78
N LEU A 127 6.72 -9.97 13.66
CA LEU A 127 7.61 -11.12 13.45
C LEU A 127 9.08 -10.69 13.44
N ALA A 128 9.42 -9.59 12.76
CA ALA A 128 10.76 -9.04 12.75
C ALA A 128 11.20 -8.65 14.17
N ILE A 129 10.36 -7.96 14.93
CA ILE A 129 10.58 -7.64 16.35
C ILE A 129 10.82 -8.90 17.17
N LEU A 130 10.04 -9.97 16.97
CA LEU A 130 10.19 -11.22 17.71
C LEU A 130 11.54 -11.89 17.40
N VAL A 131 11.90 -11.99 16.10
CA VAL A 131 13.18 -12.53 15.66
C VAL A 131 14.34 -11.70 16.20
N LEU A 132 14.26 -10.36 16.10
CA LEU A 132 15.27 -9.45 16.63
C LEU A 132 15.39 -9.58 18.16
N LEU A 133 14.29 -9.64 18.89
CA LEU A 133 14.30 -9.84 20.33
C LEU A 133 14.94 -11.17 20.71
N PHE A 134 14.68 -12.22 19.93
CA PHE A 134 15.27 -13.53 20.12
C PHE A 134 16.79 -13.54 19.90
N PHE A 135 17.29 -12.83 18.88
CA PHE A 135 18.73 -12.77 18.57
C PHE A 135 19.50 -11.74 19.41
N LEU A 136 18.99 -10.49 19.50
CA LEU A 136 19.67 -9.41 20.21
C LEU A 136 19.53 -9.52 21.72
N ARG A 137 18.45 -10.15 22.21
CA ARG A 137 18.11 -10.25 23.65
C ARG A 137 18.06 -8.90 24.37
N ASP A 138 18.00 -7.79 23.62
CA ASP A 138 17.87 -6.43 24.14
C ASP A 138 16.58 -5.79 23.63
N LEU A 139 15.58 -5.74 24.52
CA LEU A 139 14.25 -5.19 24.21
C LEU A 139 14.33 -3.74 23.74
N ARG A 140 15.29 -2.96 24.26
CA ARG A 140 15.42 -1.57 23.88
C ARG A 140 15.85 -1.44 22.42
N SER A 141 16.91 -2.12 22.02
CA SER A 141 17.36 -2.13 20.63
C SER A 141 16.29 -2.64 19.68
N THR A 142 15.55 -3.67 20.08
CA THR A 142 14.40 -4.16 19.31
C THR A 142 13.31 -3.10 19.16
N LEU A 143 12.96 -2.36 20.22
CA LEU A 143 11.96 -1.28 20.17
C LEU A 143 12.42 -0.12 19.28
N VAL A 144 13.72 0.21 19.27
CA VAL A 144 14.27 1.23 18.36
C VAL A 144 14.01 0.84 16.90
N ILE A 145 14.29 -0.41 16.53
CA ILE A 145 14.00 -0.91 15.17
C ILE A 145 12.49 -0.93 14.92
N GLY A 146 11.69 -1.39 15.89
CA GLY A 146 10.23 -1.43 15.78
C GLY A 146 9.58 -0.07 15.51
N VAL A 147 10.19 1.02 16.02
CA VAL A 147 9.76 2.40 15.74
C VAL A 147 10.35 2.91 14.42
N ALA A 148 11.57 2.51 14.05
CA ALA A 148 12.24 2.97 12.83
C ALA A 148 11.55 2.48 11.55
N ILE A 149 11.01 1.25 11.52
CA ILE A 149 10.30 0.68 10.36
C ILE A 149 9.10 1.54 9.93
N PRO A 150 8.08 1.80 10.78
CA PRO A 150 6.92 2.58 10.39
C PRO A 150 7.28 4.04 10.05
N ILE A 151 8.26 4.63 10.74
CA ILE A 151 8.73 5.99 10.43
C ILE A 151 9.39 6.03 9.04
N SER A 152 10.21 5.03 8.70
CA SER A 152 10.83 4.93 7.36
C SER A 152 9.78 4.85 6.25
N LEU A 153 8.71 4.09 6.49
CA LEU A 153 7.59 3.98 5.56
C LEU A 153 6.87 5.34 5.40
N LEU A 154 6.57 6.04 6.51
CA LEU A 154 5.94 7.36 6.45
C LEU A 154 6.80 8.40 5.74
N VAL A 155 8.11 8.41 6.00
CA VAL A 155 9.06 9.31 5.32
C VAL A 155 9.09 9.04 3.81
N SER A 156 8.90 7.79 3.38
CA SER A 156 8.87 7.44 1.95
C SER A 156 7.73 8.09 1.17
N PHE A 157 6.63 8.46 1.83
CA PHE A 157 5.53 9.17 1.17
C PHE A 157 5.89 10.59 0.74
N VAL A 158 6.88 11.23 1.36
CA VAL A 158 7.30 12.60 1.02
C VAL A 158 7.78 12.70 -0.44
N PRO A 159 8.80 11.93 -0.89
CA PRO A 159 9.21 11.97 -2.29
C PRO A 159 8.15 11.39 -3.25
N LEU A 160 7.35 10.41 -2.83
CA LEU A 160 6.30 9.82 -3.68
C LEU A 160 5.21 10.84 -4.01
N THR A 161 4.72 11.55 -2.99
CA THR A 161 3.75 12.63 -3.19
C THR A 161 4.32 13.80 -3.98
N ALA A 162 5.60 14.15 -3.76
CA ALA A 162 6.28 15.19 -4.54
C ALA A 162 6.39 14.85 -6.04
N LEU A 163 6.43 13.57 -6.39
CA LEU A 163 6.46 13.09 -7.78
C LEU A 163 5.07 12.74 -8.34
N GLY A 164 4.00 13.00 -7.59
CA GLY A 164 2.63 12.70 -8.02
C GLY A 164 2.30 11.21 -8.08
N VAL A 165 3.05 10.36 -7.39
CA VAL A 165 2.77 8.92 -7.33
C VAL A 165 1.55 8.68 -6.44
N SER A 166 0.50 8.13 -7.04
CA SER A 166 -0.73 7.77 -6.32
C SER A 166 -0.56 6.48 -5.52
N LEU A 167 -1.29 6.37 -4.40
CA LEU A 167 -1.42 5.11 -3.66
C LEU A 167 -2.35 4.17 -4.44
N ASN A 168 -1.76 3.38 -5.32
CA ASN A 168 -2.42 2.31 -6.06
C ASN A 168 -1.75 0.97 -5.78
N LEU A 169 -2.29 -0.09 -6.37
CA LEU A 169 -1.83 -1.47 -6.17
C LEU A 169 -0.35 -1.67 -6.49
N MET A 170 0.15 -1.03 -7.55
CA MET A 170 1.56 -1.16 -7.94
C MET A 170 2.47 -0.48 -6.92
N SER A 171 2.13 0.74 -6.51
CA SER A 171 2.87 1.47 -5.48
C SER A 171 2.84 0.77 -4.12
N LEU A 172 1.68 0.23 -3.72
CA LEU A 172 1.48 -0.52 -2.47
C LEU A 172 2.29 -1.82 -2.48
N GLY A 173 2.29 -2.54 -3.60
CA GLY A 173 3.14 -3.72 -3.80
C GLY A 173 4.64 -3.38 -3.70
N GLY A 174 5.04 -2.21 -4.21
CA GLY A 174 6.42 -1.72 -4.11
C GLY A 174 6.82 -1.37 -2.69
N LEU A 175 5.94 -0.71 -1.95
CA LEU A 175 6.15 -0.44 -0.53
C LEU A 175 6.22 -1.73 0.28
N ALA A 176 5.34 -2.71 0.02
CA ALA A 176 5.34 -4.00 0.70
C ALA A 176 6.64 -4.79 0.46
N LEU A 177 7.15 -4.81 -0.78
CA LEU A 177 8.47 -5.37 -1.09
C LEU A 177 9.57 -4.59 -0.34
N GLY A 178 9.47 -3.26 -0.39
CA GLY A 178 10.38 -2.35 0.30
C GLY A 178 10.49 -2.63 1.80
N VAL A 179 9.37 -2.89 2.51
CA VAL A 179 9.34 -3.12 3.96
C VAL A 179 10.37 -4.14 4.44
N GLY A 180 10.54 -5.25 3.72
CA GLY A 180 11.57 -6.25 4.08
C GLY A 180 12.99 -5.68 4.04
N MET A 181 13.26 -4.85 3.03
CA MET A 181 14.54 -4.18 2.83
C MET A 181 14.73 -2.94 3.71
N LEU A 182 13.64 -2.34 4.22
CA LEU A 182 13.71 -1.19 5.14
C LEU A 182 14.37 -1.57 6.45
N VAL A 183 14.15 -2.81 6.92
CA VAL A 183 14.66 -3.26 8.21
C VAL A 183 16.19 -3.43 8.18
N ASP A 184 16.75 -3.83 7.04
CA ASP A 184 18.16 -4.16 6.88
C ASP A 184 19.09 -3.00 7.29
N ASN A 185 18.86 -1.79 6.78
CA ASN A 185 19.70 -0.63 7.10
C ASN A 185 19.71 -0.35 8.62
N SER A 186 18.52 -0.40 9.23
CA SER A 186 18.35 -0.15 10.66
C SER A 186 19.02 -1.23 11.51
N ILE A 187 18.96 -2.50 11.09
CA ILE A 187 19.65 -3.61 11.76
C ILE A 187 21.17 -3.42 11.68
N VAL A 188 21.72 -3.19 10.48
CA VAL A 188 23.17 -3.04 10.28
C VAL A 188 23.72 -1.88 11.11
N THR A 189 23.02 -0.75 11.12
CA THR A 189 23.43 0.41 11.92
C THR A 189 23.36 0.12 13.41
N LEU A 190 22.28 -0.52 13.87
CA LEU A 190 22.13 -0.88 15.27
C LEU A 190 23.19 -1.87 15.73
N GLU A 191 23.51 -2.89 14.92
CA GLU A 191 24.53 -3.89 15.24
C GLU A 191 25.91 -3.25 15.35
N ALA A 192 26.25 -2.32 14.46
CA ALA A 192 27.52 -1.58 14.55
C ALA A 192 27.61 -0.76 15.85
N ILE A 193 26.53 -0.05 16.21
CA ILE A 193 26.47 0.70 17.47
C ILE A 193 26.60 -0.25 18.67
N ALA A 194 25.89 -1.38 18.66
CA ALA A 194 25.95 -2.38 19.72
C ALA A 194 27.36 -2.96 19.89
N ARG A 195 28.03 -3.31 18.78
CA ARG A 195 29.40 -3.85 18.76
C ARG A 195 30.41 -2.88 19.40
N ILE A 196 30.36 -1.60 19.02
CA ILE A 196 31.23 -0.58 19.62
C ILE A 196 30.90 -0.40 21.10
N ARG A 197 29.62 -0.37 21.45
CA ARG A 197 29.17 -0.22 22.84
C ARG A 197 29.65 -1.36 23.73
N GLU A 198 29.51 -2.61 23.28
CA GLU A 198 30.02 -3.79 24.00
C GLU A 198 31.53 -3.72 24.21
N GLY A 199 32.28 -3.27 23.18
CA GLY A 199 33.71 -3.05 23.28
C GLY A 199 34.11 -1.96 24.28
N LEU A 200 33.36 -0.86 24.36
CA LEU A 200 33.57 0.22 25.34
C LEU A 200 33.24 -0.25 26.76
N LEU A 201 32.14 -0.98 26.95
CA LEU A 201 31.74 -1.53 28.24
C LEU A 201 32.75 -2.57 28.76
N ALA A 202 33.30 -3.41 27.87
CA ALA A 202 34.36 -4.36 28.22
C ALA A 202 35.65 -3.68 28.71
N LYS A 203 35.91 -2.44 28.28
CA LYS A 203 37.03 -1.60 28.74
C LYS A 203 36.72 -0.79 30.01
N GLY A 204 35.49 -0.87 30.53
CA GLY A 204 35.04 -0.10 31.69
C GLY A 204 34.64 1.35 31.38
N GLU A 205 34.58 1.74 30.10
CA GLU A 205 34.19 3.09 29.67
C GLU A 205 32.66 3.20 29.61
N VAL A 206 32.02 3.49 30.75
CA VAL A 206 30.55 3.56 30.87
C VAL A 206 30.00 4.96 30.56
N ALA A 207 30.70 6.01 31.03
CA ALA A 207 30.26 7.40 30.87
C ALA A 207 30.38 7.84 29.40
N GLY A 208 29.27 8.30 28.82
CA GLY A 208 29.22 8.73 27.41
C GLY A 208 29.28 7.59 26.40
N SER A 209 29.24 6.33 26.85
CA SER A 209 29.40 5.14 26.00
C SER A 209 28.33 5.09 24.90
N ARG A 210 27.10 5.52 25.18
CA ARG A 210 25.99 5.48 24.20
C ARG A 210 26.18 6.47 23.07
N VAL A 211 26.46 7.72 23.40
CA VAL A 211 26.67 8.78 22.40
C VAL A 211 27.90 8.44 21.57
N ARG A 212 28.98 8.02 22.23
CA ARG A 212 30.21 7.61 21.54
C ARG A 212 29.99 6.41 20.62
N SER A 213 29.32 5.36 21.10
CA SER A 213 29.00 4.19 20.26
C SER A 213 28.07 4.53 19.10
N ALA A 214 27.13 5.45 19.30
CA ALA A 214 26.23 5.91 18.24
C ALA A 214 27.01 6.63 17.14
N ILE A 215 27.95 7.50 17.49
CA ILE A 215 28.78 8.24 16.53
C ILE A 215 29.77 7.30 15.83
N GLU A 216 30.58 6.57 16.59
CA GLU A 216 31.64 5.71 16.05
C GLU A 216 31.05 4.57 15.22
N GLY A 217 30.05 3.85 15.75
CA GLY A 217 29.43 2.72 15.07
C GLY A 217 28.71 3.12 13.78
N THR A 218 27.99 4.25 13.78
CA THR A 218 27.32 4.75 12.57
C THR A 218 28.33 5.24 11.53
N SER A 219 29.38 5.94 11.97
CA SER A 219 30.41 6.47 11.06
C SER A 219 31.20 5.35 10.38
N GLU A 220 31.45 4.25 11.08
CA GLU A 220 32.14 3.07 10.53
C GLU A 220 31.37 2.44 9.36
N ILE A 221 30.04 2.36 9.47
CA ILE A 221 29.20 1.64 8.50
C ILE A 221 28.46 2.53 7.50
N ALA A 222 28.46 3.86 7.69
CA ALA A 222 27.72 4.79 6.84
C ALA A 222 28.03 4.61 5.35
N GLY A 223 29.31 4.47 4.98
CA GLY A 223 29.71 4.25 3.59
C GLY A 223 29.17 2.93 3.01
N SER A 224 29.16 1.87 3.81
CA SER A 224 28.62 0.56 3.42
C SER A 224 27.11 0.60 3.21
N VAL A 225 26.38 1.23 4.13
CA VAL A 225 24.91 1.36 4.05
C VAL A 225 24.49 2.21 2.85
N VAL A 226 25.18 3.32 2.59
CA VAL A 226 24.94 4.17 1.41
C VAL A 226 25.23 3.40 0.12
N ALA A 227 26.37 2.71 0.03
CA ALA A 227 26.73 1.95 -1.15
C ALA A 227 25.73 0.82 -1.43
N SER A 228 25.37 0.05 -0.40
CA SER A 228 24.39 -1.03 -0.50
C SER A 228 23.02 -0.49 -0.96
N THR A 229 22.54 0.57 -0.33
CA THR A 229 21.26 1.21 -0.71
C THR A 229 21.28 1.68 -2.17
N LEU A 230 22.35 2.36 -2.60
CA LEU A 230 22.48 2.83 -3.97
C LEU A 230 22.56 1.69 -4.99
N THR A 231 23.20 0.56 -4.66
CA THR A 231 23.19 -0.60 -5.56
C THR A 231 21.79 -1.17 -5.76
N THR A 232 20.97 -1.20 -4.71
CA THR A 232 19.57 -1.61 -4.83
C THR A 232 18.76 -0.62 -5.64
N VAL A 233 18.92 0.68 -5.38
CA VAL A 233 18.26 1.73 -6.18
C VAL A 233 18.67 1.62 -7.65
N ALA A 234 19.93 1.29 -7.95
CA ALA A 234 20.40 1.10 -9.32
C ALA A 234 19.74 -0.09 -10.06
N VAL A 235 19.16 -1.06 -9.34
CA VAL A 235 18.38 -2.16 -9.93
C VAL A 235 16.96 -1.72 -10.25
N PHE A 236 16.30 -1.00 -9.34
CA PHE A 236 14.87 -0.66 -9.48
C PHE A 236 14.62 0.66 -10.20
N PHE A 237 15.42 1.69 -9.92
CA PHE A 237 15.22 3.04 -10.47
C PHE A 237 15.22 3.09 -12.01
N PRO A 238 16.06 2.31 -12.74
CA PRO A 238 15.99 2.28 -14.21
C PRO A 238 14.64 1.82 -14.75
N MET A 239 13.89 1.01 -13.99
CA MET A 239 12.58 0.53 -14.40
C MET A 239 11.54 1.66 -14.51
N ALA A 240 11.76 2.81 -13.84
CA ALA A 240 10.90 3.97 -13.96
C ALA A 240 10.90 4.62 -15.36
N PHE A 241 11.94 4.34 -16.16
CA PHE A 241 12.10 4.85 -17.52
C PHE A 241 11.56 3.89 -18.59
N VAL A 242 10.95 2.78 -18.21
CA VAL A 242 10.27 1.90 -19.16
C VAL A 242 9.09 2.66 -19.78
N GLU A 243 8.99 2.63 -21.11
CA GLU A 243 7.96 3.32 -21.87
C GLU A 243 6.72 2.42 -22.11
N GLY A 244 5.62 3.05 -22.52
CA GLY A 244 4.35 2.39 -22.80
C GLY A 244 3.48 2.14 -21.56
N VAL A 245 2.35 1.47 -21.77
CA VAL A 245 1.33 1.23 -20.73
C VAL A 245 1.90 0.39 -19.57
N ALA A 246 2.67 -0.66 -19.90
CA ALA A 246 3.35 -1.47 -18.89
C ALA A 246 4.38 -0.64 -18.08
N GLY A 247 5.06 0.29 -18.74
CA GLY A 247 6.02 1.20 -18.11
C GLY A 247 5.38 2.16 -17.10
N GLN A 248 4.15 2.61 -17.35
CA GLN A 248 3.41 3.44 -16.39
C GLN A 248 3.13 2.69 -15.08
N LEU A 249 2.73 1.42 -15.16
CA LEU A 249 2.47 0.58 -13.99
C LEU A 249 3.77 0.25 -13.21
N ILE A 250 4.83 -0.08 -13.94
CA ILE A 250 6.14 -0.42 -13.35
C ILE A 250 6.80 0.81 -12.74
N ARG A 251 6.55 2.02 -13.26
CA ARG A 251 7.11 3.26 -12.73
C ARG A 251 6.70 3.50 -11.28
N ASP A 252 5.43 3.34 -10.95
CA ASP A 252 4.93 3.55 -9.59
C ASP A 252 5.54 2.53 -8.61
N LEU A 253 5.68 1.27 -9.05
CA LEU A 253 6.37 0.22 -8.31
C LEU A 253 7.84 0.58 -8.07
N ALA A 254 8.55 1.00 -9.11
CA ALA A 254 9.97 1.34 -9.07
C ALA A 254 10.25 2.52 -8.14
N TYR A 255 9.44 3.57 -8.21
CA TYR A 255 9.53 4.71 -7.31
C TYR A 255 9.23 4.30 -5.86
N ALA A 256 8.16 3.55 -5.62
CA ALA A 256 7.82 3.06 -4.28
C ALA A 256 8.98 2.31 -3.63
N VAL A 257 9.57 1.32 -4.33
CA VAL A 257 10.72 0.56 -3.81
C VAL A 257 11.92 1.49 -3.59
N SER A 258 12.33 2.27 -4.59
CA SER A 258 13.54 3.10 -4.52
C SER A 258 13.48 4.11 -3.39
N PHE A 259 12.37 4.85 -3.27
CA PHE A 259 12.21 5.88 -2.25
C PHE A 259 11.97 5.31 -0.86
N SER A 260 11.36 4.12 -0.74
CA SER A 260 11.25 3.44 0.54
C SER A 260 12.63 3.14 1.12
N ILE A 261 13.52 2.51 0.34
CA ILE A 261 14.86 2.11 0.83
C ILE A 261 15.75 3.33 1.07
N LEU A 262 15.66 4.37 0.23
CA LEU A 262 16.33 5.65 0.48
C LEU A 262 15.85 6.30 1.78
N SER A 263 14.55 6.22 2.06
CA SER A 263 13.98 6.75 3.31
C SER A 263 14.45 5.94 4.52
N SER A 264 14.52 4.61 4.41
CA SER A 264 15.12 3.76 5.45
C SER A 264 16.60 4.09 5.68
N MET A 265 17.38 4.33 4.63
CA MET A 265 18.78 4.77 4.78
C MET A 265 18.87 6.08 5.58
N VAL A 266 18.03 7.07 5.26
CA VAL A 266 18.00 8.34 6.00
C VAL A 266 17.63 8.12 7.45
N VAL A 267 16.55 7.39 7.73
CA VAL A 267 16.09 7.09 9.10
C VAL A 267 17.14 6.29 9.87
N SER A 268 17.78 5.32 9.23
CA SER A 268 18.81 4.49 9.82
C SER A 268 20.05 5.26 10.20
N LEU A 269 20.51 6.23 9.39
CA LEU A 269 21.71 7.01 9.69
C LEU A 269 21.45 8.22 10.60
N THR A 270 20.18 8.52 10.91
CA THR A 270 19.80 9.69 11.72
C THR A 270 19.03 9.30 12.98
N LEU A 271 17.82 8.76 12.82
CA LEU A 271 16.91 8.45 13.92
C LEU A 271 17.41 7.30 14.78
N VAL A 272 17.89 6.20 14.18
CA VAL A 272 18.35 5.02 14.93
C VAL A 272 19.51 5.38 15.88
N PRO A 273 20.58 6.09 15.46
CA PRO A 273 21.64 6.54 16.35
C PRO A 273 21.14 7.44 17.48
N VAL A 274 20.20 8.36 17.19
CA VAL A 274 19.61 9.25 18.19
C VAL A 274 18.83 8.47 19.25
N LEU A 275 17.99 7.52 18.82
CA LEU A 275 17.21 6.66 19.72
C LEU A 275 18.11 5.74 20.55
N GLN A 276 19.23 5.26 20.00
CA GLN A 276 20.21 4.49 20.76
C GLN A 276 21.03 5.34 21.74
N ALA A 277 21.26 6.61 21.43
CA ALA A 277 21.91 7.55 22.34
C ALA A 277 20.99 8.02 23.49
N LEU A 278 19.67 7.98 23.31
CA LEU A 278 18.68 8.52 24.25
C LEU A 278 18.65 7.80 25.62
N GLY A 279 19.08 8.46 26.68
CA GLY A 279 18.88 8.04 28.08
C GLY A 279 20.19 8.01 28.88
N ASP A 280 20.06 8.08 30.19
CA ASP A 280 21.21 8.33 31.07
C ASP A 280 22.26 7.23 31.00
N ASP A 281 23.48 7.63 30.65
CA ASP A 281 24.71 6.96 31.04
C ASP A 281 24.94 7.27 32.52
N ALA A 282 24.09 6.69 33.37
CA ALA A 282 24.42 6.57 34.78
C ALA A 282 25.58 5.58 34.89
N GLY A 283 26.80 6.05 34.58
CA GLY A 283 27.93 5.61 35.38
C GLY A 283 27.51 5.83 36.83
N GLU A 284 27.62 4.81 37.66
CA GLU A 284 27.44 4.98 39.10
C GLU A 284 28.24 6.23 39.49
N PRO A 285 27.58 7.29 40.01
CA PRO A 285 28.32 8.36 40.63
C PRO A 285 29.13 7.66 41.70
N GLN A 286 30.46 7.74 41.57
CA GLN A 286 31.37 7.45 42.66
C GLN A 286 30.98 8.45 43.75
N ALA A 287 30.02 8.03 44.57
CA ALA A 287 29.28 8.92 45.44
C ALA A 287 30.20 9.29 46.58
N ASP A 288 30.73 10.52 46.50
CA ASP A 288 31.20 11.26 47.66
C ASP A 288 30.20 11.03 48.81
N ALA A 289 30.74 10.47 49.90
CA ALA A 289 29.99 9.93 51.01
C ALA A 289 29.24 10.98 51.86
N ASP A 290 29.28 12.27 51.48
CA ASP A 290 28.86 13.37 52.36
C ASP A 290 27.45 13.94 52.10
N ALA A 291 26.74 13.51 51.06
CA ALA A 291 25.40 14.05 50.75
C ALA A 291 24.22 13.24 51.33
N ARG A 292 24.43 12.47 52.41
CA ARG A 292 23.46 11.46 52.88
C ARG A 292 22.38 11.97 53.86
N SER A 293 22.24 13.27 54.12
CA SER A 293 21.40 13.77 55.23
C SER A 293 20.04 14.40 54.85
N LYS A 294 19.72 14.71 53.58
CA LYS A 294 18.47 15.44 53.25
C LYS A 294 17.69 14.91 52.02
N ARG A 295 17.40 13.60 51.95
CA ARG A 295 16.61 13.01 50.83
C ARG A 295 15.51 12.00 51.27
N SER A 296 14.91 12.16 52.44
CA SER A 296 13.86 11.22 52.90
C SER A 296 12.43 11.53 52.42
N ALA A 297 12.11 12.78 52.01
CA ALA A 297 10.75 13.14 51.59
C ALA A 297 10.52 13.08 50.06
N LEU A 298 11.52 13.42 49.24
CA LEU A 298 11.46 13.34 47.77
C LEU A 298 11.59 11.89 47.23
N ALA A 299 12.13 10.97 48.03
CA ALA A 299 12.30 9.57 47.66
C ALA A 299 10.96 8.83 47.48
N TYR A 300 9.92 9.20 48.23
CA TYR A 300 8.59 8.59 48.11
C TYR A 300 7.84 9.03 46.84
N LEU A 301 8.03 10.27 46.37
CA LEU A 301 7.47 10.75 45.09
C LEU A 301 8.18 10.12 43.88
N ALA A 302 9.49 9.86 43.98
CA ALA A 302 10.25 9.12 42.96
C ALA A 302 9.99 7.60 42.96
N ALA A 303 9.41 7.05 44.04
CA ALA A 303 9.10 5.63 44.16
C ALA A 303 7.80 5.22 43.44
N ILE A 304 6.89 6.17 43.18
CA ILE A 304 5.59 5.90 42.53
C ILE A 304 5.77 5.43 41.07
N PRO A 305 6.61 6.07 40.22
CA PRO A 305 6.96 5.52 38.90
C PRO A 305 7.69 4.17 39.01
N ALA A 306 8.58 4.01 39.99
CA ALA A 306 9.37 2.79 40.13
C ALA A 306 8.53 1.56 40.52
N LEU A 307 7.48 1.75 41.33
CA LEU A 307 6.55 0.68 41.72
C LEU A 307 5.61 0.29 40.57
N LEU A 308 5.17 1.28 39.77
CA LEU A 308 4.39 1.06 38.53
C LEU A 308 5.21 0.32 37.45
N TRP A 309 6.52 0.53 37.41
CA TRP A 309 7.44 -0.14 36.48
C TRP A 309 7.93 -1.51 36.96
N LEU A 310 7.74 -1.86 38.23
CA LEU A 310 8.14 -3.15 38.80
C LEU A 310 7.52 -4.36 38.09
N PRO A 311 6.19 -4.42 37.82
CA PRO A 311 5.60 -5.54 37.09
C PRO A 311 6.11 -5.63 35.65
N ILE A 312 6.33 -4.49 34.99
CA ILE A 312 6.90 -4.44 33.64
C ILE A 312 8.33 -4.98 33.64
N ARG A 313 9.17 -4.57 34.61
CA ARG A 313 10.55 -5.07 34.75
C ARG A 313 10.61 -6.57 35.05
N LEU A 314 9.71 -7.08 35.88
CA LEU A 314 9.58 -8.51 36.17
C LEU A 314 9.13 -9.28 34.93
N ALA A 315 8.15 -8.77 34.18
CA ALA A 315 7.70 -9.36 32.93
C ALA A 315 8.82 -9.40 31.89
N VAL A 316 9.58 -8.31 31.72
CA VAL A 316 10.74 -8.26 30.81
C VAL A 316 11.84 -9.22 31.24
N ARG A 317 12.13 -9.35 32.54
CA ARG A 317 13.09 -10.35 33.04
C ARG A 317 12.60 -11.78 32.83
N GLY A 318 11.33 -12.05 33.09
CA GLY A 318 10.72 -13.36 32.86
C GLY A 318 10.73 -13.74 31.38
N LEU A 319 10.44 -12.77 30.50
CA LEU A 319 10.53 -12.93 29.05
C LEU A 319 11.98 -13.19 28.61
N GLY A 320 12.95 -12.45 29.15
CA GLY A 320 14.37 -12.67 28.90
C GLY A 320 14.83 -14.07 29.30
N TRP A 321 14.42 -14.55 30.49
CA TRP A 321 14.74 -15.92 30.95
C TRP A 321 14.10 -17.00 30.06
N LEU A 322 12.83 -16.82 29.68
CA LEU A 322 12.12 -17.73 28.79
C LEU A 322 12.80 -17.78 27.41
N LEU A 323 13.15 -16.61 26.86
CA LEU A 323 13.88 -16.50 25.60
C LEU A 323 15.24 -17.16 25.69
N GLU A 324 15.96 -17.02 26.80
CA GLU A 324 17.24 -17.67 27.03
C GLU A 324 17.10 -19.20 27.02
N LEU A 325 16.10 -19.73 27.73
CA LEU A 325 15.81 -21.16 27.74
C LEU A 325 15.50 -21.70 26.34
N LEU A 326 14.68 -20.97 25.58
CA LEU A 326 14.27 -21.34 24.22
C LEU A 326 15.43 -21.23 23.21
N SER A 327 16.29 -20.22 23.37
CA SER A 327 17.38 -19.93 22.43
C SER A 327 18.64 -20.75 22.66
N ARG A 328 18.88 -21.30 23.87
CA ARG A 328 20.03 -22.16 24.17
C ARG A 328 20.32 -23.28 23.16
N PRO A 329 19.35 -24.11 22.75
CA PRO A 329 19.62 -25.14 21.74
C PRO A 329 20.02 -24.51 20.40
N LEU A 330 19.39 -23.39 20.03
CA LEU A 330 19.68 -22.72 18.77
C LEU A 330 21.07 -22.04 18.77
N THR A 331 21.42 -21.33 19.84
CA THR A 331 22.75 -20.71 19.95
C THR A 331 23.85 -21.76 19.95
N TRP A 332 23.64 -22.90 20.61
CA TRP A 332 24.56 -24.02 20.54
C TRP A 332 24.70 -24.59 19.12
N THR A 333 23.59 -24.72 18.37
CA THR A 333 23.68 -25.13 16.96
C THR A 333 24.40 -24.09 16.11
N TRP A 334 24.15 -22.80 16.37
CA TRP A 334 24.77 -21.69 15.66
C TRP A 334 26.28 -21.65 15.88
N GLU A 335 26.74 -21.71 17.13
CA GLU A 335 28.16 -21.76 17.50
C GLU A 335 28.88 -22.95 16.83
N LYS A 336 28.23 -24.11 16.76
CA LYS A 336 28.78 -25.27 16.04
C LYS A 336 28.92 -25.02 14.54
N LEU A 337 27.92 -24.38 13.93
CA LEU A 337 27.90 -24.05 12.51
C LEU A 337 28.99 -23.02 12.19
N GLU A 338 29.10 -21.99 13.02
CA GLU A 338 30.12 -20.95 12.95
C GLU A 338 31.54 -21.53 13.11
N ALA A 339 31.74 -22.50 14.02
CA ALA A 339 33.01 -23.18 14.17
C ALA A 339 33.38 -24.09 12.98
N GLN A 340 32.38 -24.62 12.26
CA GLN A 340 32.59 -25.47 11.08
C GLN A 340 32.80 -24.67 9.80
N TYR A 341 32.19 -23.49 9.66
CA TYR A 341 32.24 -22.67 8.46
C TYR A 341 33.68 -22.35 7.99
N PRO A 342 34.65 -21.95 8.86
CA PRO A 342 36.04 -21.75 8.46
C PRO A 342 36.74 -23.01 7.94
N LYS A 343 36.29 -24.21 8.34
CA LYS A 343 36.84 -25.48 7.81
C LYS A 343 36.31 -25.75 6.41
N LEU A 344 35.01 -25.53 6.19
CA LEU A 344 34.37 -25.63 4.87
C LEU A 344 34.97 -24.61 3.90
N LEU A 345 35.14 -23.36 4.33
CA LEU A 345 35.75 -22.30 3.53
C LEU A 345 37.20 -22.64 3.15
N ARG A 346 38.01 -23.14 4.09
CA ARG A 346 39.36 -23.64 3.79
C ARG A 346 39.36 -24.79 2.79
N GLY A 347 38.37 -25.69 2.88
CA GLY A 347 38.14 -26.75 1.89
C GLY A 347 37.84 -26.16 0.51
N ALA A 348 36.88 -25.25 0.42
CA ALA A 348 36.48 -24.59 -0.82
C ALA A 348 37.64 -23.83 -1.49
N LEU A 349 38.46 -23.12 -0.70
CA LEU A 349 39.64 -22.41 -1.19
C LEU A 349 40.72 -23.35 -1.77
N ARG A 350 40.84 -24.58 -1.25
CA ARG A 350 41.75 -25.60 -1.81
C ARG A 350 41.26 -26.14 -3.15
N VAL A 351 39.95 -26.23 -3.36
CA VAL A 351 39.33 -26.69 -4.62
C VAL A 351 38.71 -25.54 -5.42
N ARG A 352 39.48 -24.46 -5.62
CA ARG A 352 39.04 -23.24 -6.32
C ARG A 352 38.45 -23.50 -7.72
N VAL A 353 39.06 -24.40 -8.51
CA VAL A 353 38.61 -24.68 -9.89
C VAL A 353 37.26 -25.40 -9.90
N PRO A 354 37.06 -26.51 -9.15
CA PRO A 354 35.74 -27.12 -9.01
C PRO A 354 34.66 -26.17 -8.49
N VAL A 355 34.97 -25.31 -7.52
CA VAL A 355 34.02 -24.33 -6.99
C VAL A 355 33.59 -23.33 -8.08
N LEU A 356 34.55 -22.81 -8.87
CA LEU A 356 34.23 -21.92 -9.98
C LEU A 356 33.41 -22.62 -11.07
N LEU A 357 33.76 -23.87 -11.43
CA LEU A 357 32.99 -24.65 -12.40
C LEU A 357 31.57 -24.95 -11.92
N LEU A 358 31.40 -25.26 -10.64
CA LEU A 358 30.08 -25.44 -10.03
C LEU A 358 29.26 -24.15 -10.10
N SER A 359 29.85 -23.00 -9.76
CA SER A 359 29.16 -21.70 -9.84
C SER A 359 28.74 -21.35 -11.27
N VAL A 360 29.62 -21.57 -12.26
CA VAL A 360 29.29 -21.36 -13.68
C VAL A 360 28.21 -22.35 -14.14
N GLY A 361 28.31 -23.61 -13.72
CA GLY A 361 27.31 -24.65 -14.01
C GLY A 361 25.94 -24.30 -13.42
N LEU A 362 25.87 -23.80 -12.19
CA LEU A 362 24.63 -23.34 -11.56
C LEU A 362 24.05 -22.13 -12.29
N CYS A 363 24.87 -21.13 -12.66
CA CYS A 363 24.42 -20.01 -13.48
C CYS A 363 23.86 -20.47 -14.83
N ALA A 364 24.53 -21.42 -15.51
CA ALA A 364 24.06 -21.98 -16.76
C ALA A 364 22.75 -22.76 -16.59
N ALA A 365 22.60 -23.50 -15.49
CA ALA A 365 21.37 -24.22 -15.16
C ALA A 365 20.20 -23.27 -14.91
N VAL A 366 20.41 -22.18 -14.16
CA VAL A 366 19.40 -21.13 -13.94
C VAL A 366 19.00 -20.48 -15.26
N PHE A 367 19.99 -20.12 -16.10
CA PHE A 367 19.71 -19.52 -17.40
C PHE A 367 18.96 -20.48 -18.34
N TRP A 368 19.30 -21.76 -18.32
CA TRP A 368 18.62 -22.78 -19.11
C TRP A 368 17.18 -22.97 -18.65
N SER A 369 16.96 -23.14 -17.34
CA SER A 369 15.62 -23.28 -16.75
C SER A 369 14.74 -22.05 -16.95
N GLY A 370 15.32 -20.84 -16.99
CA GLY A 370 14.58 -19.60 -17.18
C GLY A 370 14.01 -19.40 -18.58
N ARG A 371 14.45 -20.16 -19.58
CA ARG A 371 13.94 -20.05 -20.96
C ARG A 371 12.51 -20.54 -21.11
N ASP A 372 12.14 -21.55 -20.33
CA ASP A 372 10.83 -22.21 -20.41
C ASP A 372 9.80 -21.57 -19.45
N LEU A 373 10.18 -20.48 -18.77
CA LEU A 373 9.29 -19.78 -17.85
C LEU A 373 8.23 -19.02 -18.64
N GLY A 374 6.95 -19.32 -18.38
CA GLY A 374 5.82 -18.61 -18.97
C GLY A 374 5.89 -17.10 -18.70
N ARG A 375 5.59 -16.29 -19.71
CA ARG A 375 5.66 -14.83 -19.62
C ARG A 375 4.25 -14.26 -19.57
N THR A 376 3.87 -13.71 -18.43
CA THR A 376 2.62 -12.96 -18.26
C THR A 376 2.95 -11.57 -17.70
N LEU A 377 2.25 -10.54 -18.18
CA LEU A 377 2.52 -9.15 -17.77
C LEU A 377 2.06 -8.89 -16.34
N LEU A 378 0.87 -9.38 -15.98
CA LEU A 378 0.30 -9.29 -14.65
C LEU A 378 -0.36 -10.62 -14.30
N PRO A 379 -0.33 -11.05 -13.03
CA PRO A 379 -1.14 -12.17 -12.59
C PRO A 379 -2.62 -11.79 -12.68
N GLU A 380 -3.47 -12.78 -12.98
CA GLU A 380 -4.92 -12.59 -12.94
C GLU A 380 -5.35 -12.32 -11.49
N VAL A 381 -5.81 -11.09 -11.24
CA VAL A 381 -6.37 -10.71 -9.95
C VAL A 381 -7.86 -11.05 -9.97
N ARG A 382 -8.28 -11.95 -9.09
CA ARG A 382 -9.70 -12.31 -8.96
C ARG A 382 -10.44 -11.16 -8.28
N GLN A 383 -11.13 -10.36 -9.07
CA GLN A 383 -11.95 -9.23 -8.59
C GLN A 383 -13.36 -9.65 -8.13
N GLY A 384 -13.63 -10.96 -8.05
CA GLY A 384 -14.94 -11.49 -7.64
C GLY A 384 -16.00 -11.45 -8.75
N GLU A 385 -15.64 -11.01 -9.96
CA GLU A 385 -16.52 -10.90 -11.12
C GLU A 385 -16.07 -11.85 -12.24
N ILE A 386 -17.02 -12.32 -13.06
CA ILE A 386 -16.78 -13.10 -14.27
C ILE A 386 -17.57 -12.47 -15.40
N TYR A 387 -16.91 -12.16 -16.50
CA TYR A 387 -17.53 -11.64 -17.71
C TYR A 387 -17.82 -12.79 -18.66
N VAL A 388 -19.07 -12.90 -19.11
CA VAL A 388 -19.50 -13.88 -20.12
C VAL A 388 -20.06 -13.10 -21.30
N GLN A 389 -19.39 -13.21 -22.45
CA GLN A 389 -19.83 -12.62 -23.70
C GLN A 389 -20.44 -13.71 -24.58
N LEU A 390 -21.69 -13.51 -24.99
CA LEU A 390 -22.42 -14.40 -25.89
C LEU A 390 -22.71 -13.63 -27.19
N GLU A 391 -22.24 -14.16 -28.31
CA GLU A 391 -22.48 -13.58 -29.63
C GLU A 391 -23.44 -14.47 -30.43
N LEU A 392 -24.55 -13.89 -30.87
CA LEU A 392 -25.56 -14.54 -31.70
C LEU A 392 -25.46 -14.06 -33.15
N PRO A 393 -25.99 -14.81 -34.14
CA PRO A 393 -25.99 -14.38 -35.53
C PRO A 393 -26.63 -13.01 -35.73
N GLN A 394 -26.08 -12.23 -36.66
CA GLN A 394 -26.60 -10.90 -36.98
C GLN A 394 -28.08 -10.99 -37.40
N GLY A 395 -28.91 -10.09 -36.86
CA GLY A 395 -30.37 -10.08 -37.09
C GLY A 395 -31.20 -10.89 -36.10
N THR A 396 -30.57 -11.50 -35.08
CA THR A 396 -31.28 -12.10 -33.95
C THR A 396 -32.02 -11.00 -33.16
N ALA A 397 -33.32 -11.17 -32.93
CA ALA A 397 -34.11 -10.20 -32.19
C ALA A 397 -33.73 -10.19 -30.70
N LEU A 398 -33.88 -9.04 -30.05
CA LEU A 398 -33.52 -8.85 -28.63
C LEU A 398 -34.20 -9.88 -27.71
N GLU A 399 -35.46 -10.23 -27.98
CA GLU A 399 -36.24 -11.23 -27.22
C GLU A 399 -35.56 -12.62 -27.19
N HIS A 400 -34.90 -12.99 -28.29
CA HIS A 400 -34.16 -14.25 -28.40
C HIS A 400 -32.80 -14.22 -27.71
N THR A 401 -32.19 -13.04 -27.57
CA THR A 401 -30.95 -12.85 -26.80
C THR A 401 -31.20 -12.90 -25.30
N THR A 402 -32.42 -12.57 -24.86
CA THR A 402 -32.82 -12.53 -23.45
C THR A 402 -33.43 -13.83 -22.92
N ALA A 403 -33.82 -14.76 -23.81
CA ALA A 403 -34.41 -16.06 -23.50
C ALA A 403 -33.34 -17.12 -23.22
#